data_AF-A0A3C2DVC7-F1
#
_entry.id   AF-A0A3C2DVC7-F1
#
_cell.length_a   1.000
_cell.length_b   1.000
_cell.length_c   1.000
_cell.angle_alpha   90.00
_cell.angle_beta   90.00
_cell.angle_gamma   90.00
#
_symmetry.space_group_name_H-M   'P 1'
#
loop_
_entity.id
_entity.type
_entity.pdbx_description
1 polymer ?
#
loop_
_entity_poly.entity_id
_entity_poly.type
_entity_poly.pdbx_seq_one_letter_code
_entity_poly.pdbx_strand_id
1 'polypeptide(L)'
;MSLIFEETKTLTPDDTKTNVPLQFYVAEELEKMEIEFSYSPKNLDDEEKAHKYIDDGFEKYAPEPYRKGYKPWYEYLPVKNLLTVSLDSPDGYIGCAHRQDSRQTHIISEKESSRGFIKTK
;
A
#
# COMPACT_ATOMS: atom_id res chain seq x y z
N MET A 1 1.34 21.91 -13.65
CA MET A 1 1.51 20.45 -13.50
C MET A 1 1.17 19.81 -14.82
N SER A 2 2.10 19.05 -15.40
CA SER A 2 1.87 18.22 -16.58
C SER A 2 1.66 16.78 -16.13
N LEU A 3 0.68 16.10 -16.74
CA LEU A 3 0.48 14.67 -16.52
C LEU A 3 1.56 13.89 -17.29
N ILE A 4 2.32 13.06 -16.58
CA ILE A 4 3.40 12.24 -17.16
C ILE A 4 2.94 10.79 -17.34
N PHE A 5 2.09 10.31 -16.44
CA PHE A 5 1.62 8.93 -16.42
C PHE A 5 0.29 8.81 -15.69
N GLU A 6 -0.60 7.98 -16.22
CA GLU A 6 -1.86 7.58 -15.60
C GLU A 6 -2.14 6.12 -15.99
N GLU A 7 -2.51 5.29 -15.03
CA GLU A 7 -2.83 3.89 -15.26
C GLU A 7 -3.85 3.42 -14.21
N THR A 8 -4.74 2.50 -14.63
CA THR A 8 -5.64 1.77 -13.72
C THR A 8 -5.39 0.28 -13.86
N LYS A 9 -5.22 -0.42 -12.73
CA LYS A 9 -5.07 -1.87 -12.69
C LYS A 9 -6.06 -2.51 -11.73
N THR A 10 -6.47 -3.73 -12.07
CA THR A 10 -7.22 -4.62 -11.17
C THR A 10 -6.24 -5.59 -10.53
N LEU A 11 -6.23 -5.62 -9.20
CA LEU A 11 -5.45 -6.56 -8.41
C LEU A 11 -6.35 -7.66 -7.86
N THR A 12 -5.75 -8.81 -7.62
CA THR A 12 -6.39 -10.01 -7.08
C THR A 12 -5.69 -10.45 -5.79
N PRO A 13 -6.29 -11.36 -5.01
CA PRO A 13 -5.61 -11.94 -3.85
C PRO A 13 -4.26 -12.59 -4.19
N ASP A 14 -4.05 -13.07 -5.42
CA ASP A 14 -2.79 -13.67 -5.87
C ASP A 14 -1.63 -12.65 -5.92
N ASP A 15 -1.94 -11.35 -6.03
CA ASP A 15 -0.97 -10.26 -6.00
C ASP A 15 -0.49 -9.91 -4.57
N THR A 16 -1.05 -10.57 -3.55
CA THR A 16 -0.72 -10.30 -2.14
C THR A 16 0.76 -10.52 -1.87
N LYS A 17 1.42 -9.52 -1.27
CA LYS A 17 2.87 -9.51 -0.94
C LYS A 17 3.78 -9.55 -2.18
N THR A 18 3.27 -9.15 -3.33
CA THR A 18 4.07 -8.93 -4.54
C THR A 18 4.14 -7.43 -4.85
N ASN A 19 5.06 -7.05 -5.73
CA ASN A 19 5.12 -5.72 -6.31
C ASN A 19 4.55 -5.77 -7.72
N VAL A 20 3.58 -4.91 -8.02
CA VAL A 20 3.02 -4.75 -9.37
C VAL A 20 3.64 -3.51 -10.00
N PRO A 21 4.61 -3.65 -10.92
CA PRO A 21 5.33 -2.51 -11.47
C PRO A 21 4.43 -1.67 -12.39
N LEU A 22 4.57 -0.35 -12.25
CA LEU A 22 4.03 0.67 -13.12
C LEU A 22 5.21 1.49 -13.67
N GLN A 23 5.61 1.20 -14.91
CA GLN A 23 6.76 1.86 -15.53
C GLN A 23 6.29 3.09 -16.31
N PHE A 24 7.00 4.20 -16.13
CA PHE A 24 6.76 5.43 -16.87
C PHE A 24 8.09 6.12 -17.17
N TYR A 25 8.08 6.99 -18.18
CA TYR A 25 9.25 7.73 -18.62
C TYR A 25 9.15 9.19 -18.21
N VAL A 26 10.23 9.71 -17.64
CA VAL A 26 10.38 11.12 -17.27
C VAL A 26 11.32 11.76 -18.29
N ALA A 27 10.77 12.56 -19.20
CA ALA A 27 11.50 13.07 -20.36
C ALA A 27 12.46 14.22 -20.05
N GLU A 28 12.16 15.00 -19.02
CA GLU A 28 12.90 16.19 -18.62
C GLU A 28 13.15 16.13 -17.11
N GLU A 29 14.21 16.80 -16.64
CA GLU A 29 14.46 16.92 -15.21
C GLU A 29 13.29 17.63 -14.51
N LEU A 30 12.79 17.02 -13.42
CA LEU A 30 11.69 17.55 -12.65
C LEU A 30 12.20 18.08 -11.31
N GLU A 31 11.88 19.32 -10.98
CA GLU A 31 12.13 19.85 -9.63
C GLU A 31 11.25 19.16 -8.58
N LYS A 32 10.03 18.76 -8.97
CA LYS A 32 9.04 18.12 -8.10
C LYS A 32 8.13 17.21 -8.93
N MET A 33 7.90 16.00 -8.42
CA MET A 33 6.89 15.08 -8.90
C MET A 33 5.82 14.89 -7.82
N GLU A 34 4.57 14.76 -8.26
CA GLU A 34 3.44 14.43 -7.41
C GLU A 34 2.79 13.14 -7.91
N ILE A 35 2.56 12.20 -6.99
CA ILE A 35 1.91 10.92 -7.26
C ILE A 35 0.56 10.94 -6.57
N GLU A 36 -0.51 10.97 -7.37
CA GLU A 36 -1.85 10.71 -6.88
C GLU A 36 -2.16 9.22 -7.03
N PHE A 37 -2.53 8.59 -5.92
CA PHE A 37 -2.81 7.16 -5.87
C PHE A 37 -4.13 6.90 -5.17
N SER A 38 -4.95 6.02 -5.75
CA SER A 38 -6.12 5.53 -5.06
C SER A 38 -6.44 4.07 -5.38
N TYR A 39 -7.16 3.41 -4.49
CA TYR A 39 -7.68 2.07 -4.72
C TYR A 39 -9.04 1.85 -4.05
N SER A 40 -9.77 0.89 -4.60
CA SER A 40 -11.01 0.37 -4.05
C SER A 40 -11.16 -1.12 -4.40
N PRO A 41 -11.92 -1.89 -3.61
CA PRO A 41 -12.52 -1.51 -2.32
C PRO A 41 -11.48 -1.45 -1.19
N LYS A 42 -11.72 -0.60 -0.18
CA LYS A 42 -10.85 -0.53 1.02
C LYS A 42 -11.21 -1.60 2.06
N ASN A 43 -12.50 -1.82 2.28
CA ASN A 43 -13.00 -2.81 3.21
C ASN A 43 -13.42 -4.07 2.45
N LEU A 44 -13.25 -5.22 3.11
CA LEU A 44 -13.87 -6.47 2.70
C LEU A 44 -15.22 -6.58 3.40
N ASP A 45 -16.30 -6.42 2.64
CA ASP A 45 -17.67 -6.46 3.17
C ASP A 45 -18.22 -7.90 3.31
N ASP A 46 -17.52 -8.88 2.72
CA ASP A 46 -17.83 -10.31 2.83
C ASP A 46 -17.36 -10.85 4.20
N GLU A 47 -18.30 -10.94 5.14
CA GLU A 47 -18.02 -11.31 6.53
C GLU A 47 -17.48 -12.74 6.67
N GLU A 48 -17.98 -13.70 5.88
CA GLU A 48 -17.50 -15.09 5.92
C GLU A 48 -16.03 -15.17 5.49
N LYS A 49 -15.65 -14.45 4.42
CA LYS A 49 -14.24 -14.34 4.03
C LYS A 49 -13.40 -13.58 5.04
N ALA A 50 -13.94 -12.51 5.63
CA ALA A 50 -13.25 -11.74 6.65
C ALA A 50 -12.94 -12.60 7.88
N HIS A 51 -13.91 -13.37 8.37
CA HIS A 51 -13.74 -14.33 9.45
C HIS A 51 -12.64 -15.33 9.12
N LYS A 52 -12.68 -15.95 7.93
CA LYS A 52 -11.64 -16.88 7.48
C LYS A 52 -10.24 -16.24 7.49
N TYR A 53 -10.08 -15.03 6.95
CA TYR A 53 -8.77 -14.36 6.92
C TYR A 53 -8.26 -13.99 8.32
N ILE A 54 -9.16 -13.60 9.22
CA ILE A 54 -8.81 -13.35 10.62
C ILE A 54 -8.29 -14.64 11.24
N ASP A 55 -9.05 -15.73 11.14
CA ASP A 55 -8.69 -17.05 11.67
C ASP A 55 -7.37 -17.61 11.10
N ASP A 56 -7.18 -17.55 9.78
CA ASP A 56 -5.93 -17.97 9.12
C ASP A 56 -4.72 -17.14 9.66
N GLY A 57 -4.90 -15.82 9.85
CA GLY A 57 -3.86 -14.95 10.42
C GLY A 57 -3.56 -15.29 11.88
N PHE A 58 -4.61 -15.60 12.61
CA PHE A 58 -4.60 -16.04 13.99
C PHE A 58 -3.85 -17.37 14.16
N GLU A 59 -4.11 -18.38 13.31
CA GLU A 59 -3.37 -19.65 13.34
C GLU A 59 -1.89 -19.45 13.03
N LYS A 60 -1.59 -18.54 12.10
CA LYS A 60 -0.22 -18.27 11.66
C LYS A 60 0.61 -17.48 12.67
N TYR A 61 0.04 -16.43 13.25
CA TYR A 61 0.79 -15.45 14.06
C TYR A 61 0.50 -15.52 15.56
N ALA A 62 -0.62 -16.15 15.96
CA ALA A 62 -1.03 -16.30 17.35
C ALA A 62 -1.68 -17.69 17.61
N PRO A 63 -0.96 -18.80 17.35
CA PRO A 63 -1.46 -20.13 17.65
C PRO A 63 -1.64 -20.34 19.17
N GLU A 64 -2.37 -21.37 19.57
CA GLU A 64 -2.45 -21.77 20.98
C GLU A 64 -1.05 -22.04 21.57
N PRO A 65 -0.76 -21.64 22.82
CA PRO A 65 -1.68 -21.03 23.79
C PRO A 65 -1.82 -19.50 23.70
N TYR A 66 -1.08 -18.83 22.81
CA TYR A 66 -1.04 -17.36 22.71
C TYR A 66 -2.39 -16.75 22.35
N ARG A 67 -3.22 -17.49 21.63
CA ARG A 67 -4.57 -17.08 21.21
C ARG A 67 -5.43 -16.55 22.37
N LYS A 68 -5.27 -17.08 23.59
CA LYS A 68 -6.07 -16.70 24.77
C LYS A 68 -5.99 -15.22 25.14
N GLY A 69 -4.93 -14.52 24.72
CA GLY A 69 -4.77 -13.08 24.94
C GLY A 69 -5.42 -12.19 23.87
N TYR A 70 -5.94 -12.78 22.79
CA TYR A 70 -6.56 -12.03 21.68
C TYR A 70 -8.07 -11.91 21.89
N LYS A 71 -8.64 -10.87 21.27
CA LYS A 71 -10.08 -10.62 21.28
C LYS A 71 -10.82 -11.63 20.40
N PRO A 72 -12.14 -11.75 20.52
CA PRO A 72 -12.95 -12.48 19.54
C PRO A 72 -12.76 -11.92 18.12
N TRP A 73 -12.87 -12.78 17.11
CA TRP A 73 -12.56 -12.42 15.71
C TRP A 73 -13.33 -11.19 15.20
N TYR A 74 -14.60 -11.04 15.57
CA TYR A 74 -15.45 -9.95 15.10
C TYR A 74 -14.99 -8.56 15.56
N GLU A 75 -14.16 -8.46 16.61
CA GLU A 75 -13.56 -7.19 17.05
C GLU A 75 -12.43 -6.70 16.11
N TYR A 76 -12.01 -7.54 15.16
CA TYR A 76 -11.00 -7.19 14.15
C TYR A 76 -11.64 -6.79 12.81
N LEU A 77 -12.97 -6.71 12.73
CA LEU A 77 -13.69 -6.21 11.57
C LEU A 77 -13.65 -4.66 11.48
N PRO A 78 -13.75 -4.10 10.26
CA PRO A 78 -13.69 -4.80 8.99
C PRO A 78 -12.25 -5.19 8.63
N VAL A 79 -12.09 -6.31 7.91
CA VAL A 79 -10.82 -6.62 7.23
C VAL A 79 -10.63 -5.63 6.09
N LYS A 80 -9.40 -5.12 5.91
CA LYS A 80 -9.10 -4.05 4.96
C LYS A 80 -8.05 -4.49 3.95
N ASN A 81 -8.26 -4.11 2.69
CA ASN A 81 -7.21 -4.09 1.69
C ASN A 81 -6.20 -3.00 2.07
N LEU A 82 -4.92 -3.28 1.86
CA LEU A 82 -3.84 -2.32 2.09
C LEU A 82 -2.83 -2.41 0.96
N LEU A 83 -2.74 -1.35 0.17
CA LEU A 83 -1.71 -1.19 -0.84
C LEU A 83 -0.71 -0.13 -0.37
N THR A 84 0.58 -0.40 -0.61
CA THR A 84 1.70 0.49 -0.32
C THR A 84 2.33 0.95 -1.62
N VAL A 85 2.72 2.22 -1.70
CA VAL A 85 3.31 2.79 -2.91
C VAL A 85 4.82 2.88 -2.71
N SER A 86 5.57 2.17 -3.55
CA SER A 86 7.02 2.31 -3.64
C SER A 86 7.41 2.98 -4.96
N LEU A 87 8.59 3.59 -4.96
CA LEU A 87 9.17 4.22 -6.13
C LEU A 87 10.64 3.80 -6.25
N ASP A 88 11.01 3.40 -7.45
CA ASP A 88 12.36 3.07 -7.88
C ASP A 88 12.75 3.97 -9.06
N SER A 89 14.04 4.31 -9.16
CA SER A 89 14.65 4.89 -10.34
C SER A 89 15.68 3.92 -10.93
N PRO A 90 16.23 4.20 -12.13
CA PRO A 90 17.38 3.47 -12.66
C PRO A 90 18.59 3.45 -11.71
N ASP A 91 18.72 4.45 -10.85
CA ASP A 91 19.80 4.56 -9.85
C ASP A 91 19.48 3.80 -8.54
N GLY A 92 18.26 3.29 -8.40
CA GLY A 92 17.84 2.42 -7.30
C GLY A 92 16.58 2.88 -6.58
N TYR A 93 16.37 2.30 -5.40
CA TYR A 93 15.17 2.49 -4.60
C TYR A 93 15.08 3.90 -3.99
N ILE A 94 14.01 4.63 -4.31
CA ILE A 94 13.74 5.98 -3.80
C ILE A 94 13.01 5.90 -2.45
N GLY A 95 12.08 4.95 -2.30
CA GLY A 95 11.40 4.73 -1.02
C GLY A 95 10.01 4.14 -1.15
N CYS A 96 9.33 4.03 -0.01
CA CYS A 96 7.99 3.47 0.10
C CYS A 96 7.15 4.18 1.16
N ALA A 97 5.93 4.52 0.78
CA ALA A 97 4.91 5.05 1.66
C ALA A 97 3.96 3.95 2.14
N HIS A 98 4.05 3.66 3.43
CA HIS A 98 3.08 2.83 4.14
C HIS A 98 1.97 3.74 4.69
N ARG A 99 0.87 3.86 3.96
CA ARG A 99 -0.31 4.65 4.36
C ARG A 99 -1.55 3.77 4.39
N GLN A 100 -2.38 3.99 5.40
CA GLN A 100 -3.65 3.26 5.54
C GLN A 100 -4.72 3.79 4.58
N ASP A 101 -4.73 5.08 4.29
CA ASP A 101 -5.75 5.68 3.45
C ASP A 101 -5.71 5.14 2.03
N SER A 102 -6.89 4.90 1.46
CA SER A 102 -7.03 4.40 0.08
C SER A 102 -6.95 5.49 -0.98
N ARG A 103 -6.73 6.74 -0.57
CA ARG A 103 -6.41 7.89 -1.42
C ARG A 103 -5.19 8.55 -0.82
N GLN A 104 -4.17 8.77 -1.63
CA GLN A 104 -2.87 9.23 -1.18
C GLN A 104 -2.30 10.20 -2.22
N THR A 105 -1.67 11.25 -1.73
CA THR A 105 -0.85 12.15 -2.54
C THR A 105 0.56 12.12 -1.97
N HIS A 106 1.54 11.81 -2.81
CA HIS A 106 2.95 11.78 -2.43
C HIS A 106 3.73 12.80 -3.24
N ILE A 107 4.59 13.54 -2.56
CA ILE A 107 5.49 14.50 -3.18
C ILE A 107 6.90 13.90 -3.17
N ILE A 108 7.58 13.97 -4.32
CA ILE A 108 8.99 13.62 -4.47
C ILE A 108 9.70 14.86 -5.01
N SER A 109 10.59 15.44 -4.20
CA SER A 109 11.46 16.53 -4.62
C SER A 109 12.72 16.60 -3.76
N GLU A 110 13.73 17.32 -4.24
CA GLU A 110 14.95 17.58 -3.49
C GLU A 110 14.70 18.35 -2.17
N LYS A 111 13.72 19.27 -2.18
CA LYS A 111 13.44 20.19 -1.08
C LYS A 111 12.50 19.59 -0.03
N GLU A 112 11.44 18.93 -0.49
CA GLU A 112 10.42 18.33 0.37
C GLU A 112 9.89 17.04 -0.27
N SER A 113 10.02 15.92 0.45
CA SER A 113 9.50 14.63 0.02
C SER A 113 8.59 14.06 1.10
N SER A 114 7.53 13.40 0.68
CA SER A 114 6.62 12.71 1.60
C SER A 114 7.36 11.64 2.40
N ARG A 115 7.01 11.49 3.68
CA ARG A 115 7.68 10.54 4.58
C ARG A 115 7.67 9.11 4.02
N GLY A 116 8.82 8.45 4.04
CA GLY A 116 8.99 7.10 3.49
C GLY A 116 9.71 7.09 2.14
N PHE A 117 9.77 8.23 1.46
CA PHE A 117 10.67 8.46 0.32
C PHE A 117 12.00 9.09 0.76
N ILE A 118 12.84 9.44 -0.21
CA ILE A 118 14.16 10.05 0.00
C ILE A 118 14.12 11.13 1.07
N LYS A 119 15.13 11.10 1.96
CA LYS A 119 15.27 12.10 3.01
C LYS A 119 15.54 13.46 2.38
N THR A 120 14.76 14.44 2.80
CA THR A 120 15.11 15.84 2.59
C THR A 120 16.10 16.25 3.67
N LYS A 121 17.11 17.03 3.27
CA LYS A 121 18.10 17.58 4.20
C LYS A 121 17.48 18.59 5.15
#